data_AF-A0A2P8HEK4-F1
#
_entry.id   AF-A0A2P8HEK4-F1
#
_cell.length_a   1.000
_cell.length_b   1.000
_cell.length_c   1.000
_cell.angle_alpha   90.00
_cell.angle_beta   90.00
_cell.angle_gamma   90.00
#
_symmetry.space_group_name_H-M   'P 1'
#
loop_
_entity.id
_entity.type
_entity.pdbx_description
1 polymer ?
#
loop_
_entity_poly.entity_id
_entity_poly.type
_entity_poly.pdbx_seq_one_letter_code
_entity_poly.pdbx_strand_id
1 'polypeptide(L)'
;MVDRLEGHQVRDPRRLHAPIEVQLDQAAEEVSRRLAGRIAYQVVREAVTDAYQRLAGPAKVHSFLPILAARSAHRRLQAAP
;
A
#
# COMPACT_ATOMS: atom_id res chain seq x y z
N MET A 1 -24.75 -6.51 -7.89
CA MET A 1 -25.29 -5.58 -8.89
C MET A 1 -24.12 -5.05 -9.69
N VAL A 2 -24.17 -5.17 -11.02
CA VAL A 2 -23.13 -4.68 -11.94
C VAL A 2 -23.65 -3.35 -12.47
N ASP A 3 -22.91 -2.27 -12.26
CA ASP A 3 -23.30 -0.96 -12.80
C ASP A 3 -23.01 -0.92 -14.31
N ARG A 4 -24.03 -0.60 -15.10
CA ARG A 4 -23.88 -0.37 -16.54
C ARG A 4 -23.79 1.13 -16.78
N LEU A 5 -22.66 1.57 -17.32
CA LEU A 5 -22.51 2.88 -17.96
C LEU A 5 -22.55 2.66 -19.47
N GLU A 6 -23.53 3.27 -20.14
CA GLU A 6 -23.64 3.29 -21.61
C GLU A 6 -23.56 1.91 -22.29
N GLY A 7 -24.18 0.88 -21.68
CA GLY A 7 -24.21 -0.47 -22.24
C GLY A 7 -22.93 -1.30 -22.00
N HIS A 8 -21.89 -0.72 -21.43
CA HIS A 8 -20.69 -1.43 -21.01
C HIS A 8 -20.83 -1.93 -19.56
N GLN A 9 -20.43 -3.17 -19.30
CA GLN A 9 -20.29 -3.66 -17.93
C GLN A 9 -19.10 -2.96 -17.29
N VAL A 10 -19.39 -1.95 -16.47
CA VAL A 10 -18.35 -1.22 -15.74
C VAL A 10 -18.27 -1.81 -14.34
N ARG A 11 -17.05 -2.11 -13.91
CA ARG A 11 -16.80 -2.57 -12.54
C ARG A 11 -17.18 -1.43 -11.60
N ASP A 12 -18.07 -1.70 -10.64
CA ASP A 12 -18.53 -0.70 -9.67
C ASP A 12 -17.31 0.01 -9.05
N PRO A 13 -17.18 1.35 -9.21
CA PRO A 13 -16.02 2.08 -8.75
C PRO A 13 -15.85 2.05 -7.23
N ARG A 14 -16.92 1.80 -6.47
CA ARG A 14 -16.88 1.61 -5.01
C ARG A 14 -16.32 0.25 -4.61
N ARG A 15 -16.25 -0.69 -5.57
CA ARG A 15 -15.60 -2.00 -5.43
C ARG A 15 -14.23 -2.07 -6.12
N LEU A 16 -13.70 -0.94 -6.62
CA LEU A 16 -12.32 -0.83 -7.14
C LEU A 16 -11.26 -0.76 -6.02
N HIS A 17 -11.56 -1.28 -4.83
CA HIS A 17 -10.52 -1.50 -3.84
C HIS A 17 -9.76 -2.77 -4.20
N ALA A 18 -8.51 -2.61 -4.63
CA ALA A 18 -7.59 -3.74 -4.73
C ALA A 18 -7.49 -4.41 -3.34
N PRO A 19 -7.31 -5.74 -3.26
CA PRO A 19 -7.02 -6.40 -2.00
C PRO A 19 -5.90 -5.67 -1.27
N ILE A 20 -5.98 -5.56 0.06
CA ILE A 20 -4.98 -4.81 0.83
C ILE A 20 -3.56 -5.31 0.57
N GLU A 21 -3.39 -6.61 0.35
CA GLU A 21 -2.12 -7.24 -0.02
C GLU A 21 -1.52 -6.62 -1.28
N VAL A 22 -2.33 -6.46 -2.33
CA VAL A 22 -1.92 -5.81 -3.60
C VAL A 22 -1.56 -4.35 -3.38
N GLN A 23 -2.31 -3.63 -2.54
CA GLN A 23 -1.99 -2.24 -2.21
C GLN A 23 -0.67 -2.13 -1.43
N LEU A 24 -0.37 -3.10 -0.56
CA LEU A 24 0.88 -3.13 0.17
C LEU A 24 2.07 -3.59 -0.68
N ASP A 25 1.86 -4.46 -1.67
CA ASP A 25 2.87 -4.80 -2.69
C ASP A 25 3.24 -3.57 -3.52
N GLN A 26 2.23 -2.85 -4.05
CA GLN A 26 2.44 -1.60 -4.79
C GLN A 26 3.17 -0.54 -3.95
N ALA A 27 2.81 -0.43 -2.67
CA ALA A 27 3.50 0.43 -1.71
C ALA A 27 4.96 0.03 -1.52
N ALA A 28 5.25 -1.26 -1.40
CA ALA A 28 6.61 -1.79 -1.24
C ALA A 28 7.46 -1.58 -2.50
N GLU A 29 6.89 -1.78 -3.69
CA GLU A 29 7.56 -1.50 -4.96
C GLU A 29 7.96 -0.02 -5.04
N GLU A 30 7.06 0.88 -4.69
CA GLU A 30 7.33 2.31 -4.68
C GLU A 30 8.46 2.69 -3.70
N VAL A 31 8.46 2.11 -2.49
CA VAL A 31 9.54 2.33 -1.52
C VAL A 31 10.86 1.75 -2.02
N SER A 32 10.85 0.56 -2.62
CA SER A 32 12.03 -0.08 -3.22
C SER A 32 12.65 0.79 -4.32
N ARG A 33 11.81 1.38 -5.19
CA ARG A 33 12.24 2.35 -6.20
C ARG A 33 12.90 3.58 -5.60
N ARG A 34 12.31 4.15 -4.53
CA ARG A 34 12.87 5.33 -3.83
C ARG A 34 14.20 5.04 -3.13
N LEU A 35 14.38 3.81 -2.64
CA LEU A 35 15.63 3.34 -2.06
C LEU A 35 16.65 2.89 -3.12
N ALA A 36 16.34 3.05 -4.42
CA ALA A 36 17.19 2.65 -5.54
C ALA A 36 17.65 1.18 -5.46
N GLY A 37 16.80 0.29 -4.94
CA GLY A 37 17.12 -1.14 -4.79
C GLY A 37 18.25 -1.45 -3.81
N ARG A 38 18.70 -0.50 -2.98
CA ARG A 38 19.76 -0.71 -1.97
C ARG A 38 19.37 -1.70 -0.87
N ILE A 39 18.07 -1.89 -0.67
CA ILE A 39 17.49 -2.79 0.31
C ILE A 39 16.68 -3.84 -0.44
N ALA A 40 16.85 -5.11 -0.04
CA ALA A 40 16.11 -6.21 -0.62
C ALA A 40 14.59 -5.98 -0.54
N TYR A 41 13.87 -6.28 -1.61
CA TYR A 41 12.42 -6.07 -1.70
C TYR A 41 11.67 -6.74 -0.54
N GLN A 42 12.09 -7.92 -0.11
CA GLN A 42 11.46 -8.63 1.01
C GLN A 42 11.54 -7.84 2.32
N VAL A 43 12.68 -7.22 2.61
CA VAL A 43 12.86 -6.35 3.80
C VAL A 43 11.99 -5.10 3.68
N VAL A 44 11.90 -4.51 2.49
CA VAL A 44 11.00 -3.37 2.23
C VAL A 44 9.55 -3.77 2.45
N ARG A 45 9.15 -4.95 1.97
CA ARG A 45 7.79 -5.47 2.06
C ARG A 45 7.37 -5.75 3.51
N GLU A 46 8.26 -6.34 4.29
CA GLU A 46 8.06 -6.55 5.73
C GLU A 46 7.91 -5.20 6.44
N ALA A 47 8.80 -4.24 6.19
CA ALA A 47 8.73 -2.92 6.80
C ALA A 47 7.43 -2.14 6.48
N VAL A 48 6.92 -2.26 5.26
CA VAL A 48 5.63 -1.68 4.84
C VAL A 48 4.46 -2.37 5.56
N THR A 49 4.51 -3.69 5.69
CA THR A 49 3.48 -4.48 6.39
C THR A 49 3.41 -4.13 7.87
N ASP A 50 4.56 -4.07 8.54
CA ASP A 50 4.68 -3.66 9.94
C ASP A 50 4.15 -2.23 10.17
N ALA A 51 4.47 -1.32 9.26
CA ALA A 51 3.97 0.05 9.33
C ALA A 51 2.45 0.08 9.15
N TYR A 52 1.91 -0.69 8.21
CA TYR A 52 0.47 -0.80 8.00
C TYR A 52 -0.24 -1.33 9.24
N GLN A 53 0.23 -2.44 9.82
CA GLN A 53 -0.39 -3.05 11.01
C GLN A 53 -0.41 -2.10 12.20
N ARG A 54 0.69 -1.36 12.45
CA ARG A 54 0.75 -0.36 13.54
C ARG A 54 -0.21 0.80 13.33
N LEU A 55 -0.44 1.21 12.08
CA LEU A 55 -1.36 2.29 11.74
C LEU A 55 -2.82 1.83 11.66
N ALA A 56 -3.07 0.57 11.27
CA ALA A 56 -4.40 0.02 11.08
C ALA A 56 -5.16 -0.18 12.39
N GLY A 57 -4.47 -0.53 13.49
CA GLY A 57 -5.08 -0.71 14.81
C GLY A 57 -5.91 0.49 15.29
N PRO A 58 -5.33 1.71 15.35
CA PRO A 58 -6.04 2.90 15.85
C PRO A 58 -6.81 3.71 14.78
N ALA A 59 -6.69 3.40 13.49
CA ALA A 59 -7.18 4.29 12.43
C ALA A 59 -8.69 4.17 12.18
N LYS A 60 -9.36 5.33 12.09
CA LYS A 60 -10.77 5.42 11.67
C LYS A 60 -10.95 5.47 10.15
N VAL A 61 -9.89 5.79 9.40
CA VAL A 61 -9.91 5.92 7.93
C VAL A 61 -8.82 5.04 7.34
N HIS A 62 -9.23 4.02 6.59
CA HIS A 62 -8.32 3.01 6.06
C HIS A 62 -7.83 3.30 4.64
N SER A 63 -8.51 4.19 3.91
CA SER A 63 -8.25 4.46 2.49
C SER A 63 -6.84 4.99 2.19
N PHE A 64 -6.19 5.62 3.17
CA PHE A 64 -4.84 6.20 3.00
C PHE A 64 -3.75 5.40 3.73
N LEU A 65 -4.11 4.32 4.44
CA LEU A 65 -3.16 3.58 5.25
C LEU A 65 -1.99 2.99 4.47
N PRO A 66 -2.16 2.43 3.25
CA PRO A 66 -1.02 1.93 2.48
C PRO A 66 0.00 3.02 2.15
N ILE A 67 -0.46 4.23 1.83
CA ILE A 67 0.40 5.38 1.53
C ILE A 67 1.17 5.83 2.77
N LEU A 68 0.48 5.89 3.92
CA LEU A 68 1.11 6.26 5.19
C LEU A 68 2.11 5.19 5.66
N ALA A 69 1.77 3.91 5.47
CA ALA A 69 2.64 2.78 5.75
C ALA A 69 3.91 2.84 4.90
N ALA A 70 3.78 3.07 3.58
CA ALA A 70 4.90 3.26 2.66
C ALA A 70 5.86 4.36 3.13
N ARG A 71 5.31 5.53 3.48
CA ARG A 71 6.10 6.68 3.94
C ARG A 71 6.81 6.39 5.26
N SER A 72 6.12 5.73 6.20
CA SER A 72 6.71 5.35 7.47
C SER A 72 7.84 4.32 7.30
N ALA A 73 7.65 3.32 6.44
CA ALA A 73 8.65 2.30 6.14
C ALA A 73 9.89 2.92 5.49
N HIS A 74 9.70 3.78 4.49
CA HIS A 74 10.79 4.51 3.84
C HIS A 74 11.65 5.31 4.83
N ARG A 75 11.01 6.09 5.73
CA ARG A 75 11.76 6.86 6.75
C ARG A 75 12.54 5.97 7.71
N ARG A 76 11.95 4.84 8.13
CA ARG A 76 12.62 3.88 9.02
C ARG A 76 13.84 3.24 8.35
N LEU A 77 13.68 2.83 7.09
CA LEU A 77 14.74 2.18 6.32
C LEU A 77 15.88 3.14 5.94
N GLN A 78 15.58 4.42 5.71
CA GLN A 78 16.62 5.44 5.50
C GLN A 78 17.41 5.77 6.78
N ALA A 79 16.79 5.59 7.96
CA ALA A 79 17.43 5.84 9.25
C ALA A 79 18.14 4.59 9.82
N ALA A 80 17.98 3.43 9.17
CA ALA A 80 18.73 2.23 9.51
C ALA A 80 20.17 2.39 8.97
N PRO A 81 21.20 2.22 9.83
CA PRO A 81 22.61 2.40 9.47
C PRO A 81 23.12 1.36 8.46
#